data_AF-A0A397TSS0-F1
#
_entry.id   AF-A0A397TSS0-F1
#
_cell.length_a   1.000
_cell.length_b   1.000
_cell.length_c   1.000
_cell.angle_alpha   90.00
_cell.angle_beta   90.00
_cell.angle_gamma   90.00
#
_symmetry.space_group_name_H-M   'P 1'
#
loop_
_entity.id
_entity.type
_entity.pdbx_description
1 polymer ?
#
loop_
_entity_poly.entity_id
_entity_poly.type
_entity_poly.pdbx_seq_one_letter_code
_entity_poly.pdbx_strand_id
1 'polypeptide(L)'
;MLSGISFNGYDDHGNAEWNGLANVDRWRFEFATSLADIVGSFNTNTNLWVKTYVFKRLAFLGNKELSSIISLLFLALWHGVYFGYYFCFSLEFFDVEIERRWSKRVESYTKPLYLPQNKHNPSIQFWRRIHQLVGWLGQTCALHYAVVSFVLMKWEYIRIVYNSVHWIGHIIVFSLLLLDFILPKHKKTSEVNSKMINGDSKMVNGDNKMINGDIRNSSKKIN
;
A
#
# COMPACT_ATOMS: atom_id res chain seq x y z
N MET A 1 -7.97 5.02 41.56
CA MET A 1 -8.75 3.88 41.01
C MET A 1 -8.66 3.97 39.49
N LEU A 2 -7.89 3.08 38.85
CA LEU A 2 -7.69 3.00 37.39
C LEU A 2 -8.33 1.70 36.83
N SER A 3 -9.38 1.19 37.48
CA SER A 3 -10.15 0.05 36.99
C SER A 3 -11.22 0.57 36.04
N GLY A 4 -11.26 0.07 34.80
CA GLY A 4 -12.28 0.46 33.81
C GLY A 4 -11.77 1.25 32.60
N ILE A 5 -10.55 1.82 32.60
CA ILE A 5 -10.08 2.66 31.49
C ILE A 5 -9.87 1.88 30.17
N SER A 6 -9.58 0.59 30.27
CA SER A 6 -9.46 -0.30 29.11
C SER A 6 -10.80 -0.88 28.67
N PHE A 7 -11.89 -0.67 29.42
CA PHE A 7 -13.21 -1.16 29.06
C PHE A 7 -13.74 -0.40 27.84
N ASN A 8 -14.16 -1.14 26.82
CA ASN A 8 -14.63 -0.60 25.55
C ASN A 8 -16.05 -1.08 25.19
N GLY A 9 -16.77 -1.67 26.15
CA GLY A 9 -18.11 -2.20 25.96
C GLY A 9 -18.18 -3.71 26.04
N TYR A 10 -19.19 -4.29 25.39
CA TYR A 10 -19.42 -5.72 25.32
C TYR A 10 -19.40 -6.18 23.85
N ASP A 11 -18.84 -7.36 23.60
CA ASP A 11 -18.84 -7.98 22.28
C ASP A 11 -20.24 -8.51 21.89
N ASP A 12 -20.38 -9.00 20.66
CA ASP A 12 -21.62 -9.61 20.13
C ASP A 12 -22.09 -10.84 20.95
N HIS A 13 -21.22 -11.37 21.82
CA HIS A 13 -21.47 -12.51 22.71
C HIS A 13 -21.73 -12.10 24.17
N GLY A 14 -21.77 -10.78 24.47
CA GLY A 14 -22.01 -10.25 25.81
C GLY A 14 -20.80 -10.33 26.75
N ASN A 15 -19.59 -10.59 26.24
CA ASN A 15 -18.36 -10.54 27.03
C ASN A 15 -17.82 -9.11 27.10
N ALA A 16 -17.32 -8.71 28.26
CA ALA A 16 -16.70 -7.40 28.42
C ALA A 16 -15.41 -7.29 27.58
N GLU A 17 -15.36 -6.31 26.67
CA GLU A 17 -14.18 -5.99 25.89
C GLU A 17 -13.27 -5.02 26.65
N TRP A 18 -12.01 -5.41 26.80
CA TRP A 18 -10.98 -4.64 27.50
C TRP A 18 -9.89 -4.13 26.54
N ASN A 19 -10.28 -3.75 25.32
CA ASN A 19 -9.38 -3.31 24.24
C ASN A 19 -9.28 -1.78 24.08
N GLY A 20 -9.90 -0.97 24.96
CA GLY A 20 -9.92 0.50 24.85
C GLY A 20 -8.52 1.15 24.93
N LEU A 21 -7.56 0.48 25.57
CA LEU A 21 -6.15 0.88 25.61
C LEU A 21 -5.23 -0.09 24.84
N ALA A 22 -5.77 -0.99 24.03
CA ALA A 22 -4.97 -1.94 23.27
C ALA A 22 -4.15 -1.19 22.21
N ASN A 23 -2.84 -1.14 22.41
CA ASN A 23 -1.92 -0.47 21.49
C ASN A 23 -1.37 -1.41 20.41
N VAL A 24 -1.59 -2.71 20.54
CA VAL A 24 -1.16 -3.72 19.58
C VAL A 24 -2.30 -4.70 19.32
N ASP A 25 -2.69 -4.83 18.06
CA ASP A 25 -3.53 -5.92 17.59
C ASP A 25 -2.65 -7.13 17.27
N ARG A 26 -2.54 -8.05 18.22
CA ARG A 26 -1.62 -9.20 18.16
C ARG A 26 -1.85 -10.07 16.93
N TRP A 27 -3.11 -10.36 16.59
CA TRP A 27 -3.42 -11.28 15.49
C TRP A 27 -3.18 -10.63 14.14
N ARG A 28 -3.58 -9.36 14.01
CA ARG A 28 -3.32 -8.60 12.78
C ARG A 28 -1.83 -8.37 12.57
N PHE A 29 -1.07 -8.16 13.64
CA PHE A 29 0.38 -7.99 13.60
C PHE A 29 1.09 -9.28 13.16
N GLU A 30 0.80 -10.40 13.83
CA GLU A 30 1.48 -11.67 13.57
C GLU A 30 1.16 -12.23 12.18
N PHE A 31 -0.07 -12.06 11.68
CA PHE A 31 -0.51 -12.58 10.39
C PHE A 31 -0.65 -11.50 9.29
N ALA A 32 0.00 -10.35 9.48
CA ALA A 32 -0.03 -9.29 8.48
C ALA A 32 0.59 -9.77 7.16
N THR A 33 -0.11 -9.53 6.06
CA THR A 33 0.41 -9.79 4.70
C THR A 33 0.88 -8.53 4.00
N SER A 34 0.71 -7.37 4.65
CA SER A 34 1.15 -6.07 4.16
C SER A 34 1.88 -5.26 5.24
N LEU A 35 2.85 -4.41 4.86
CA LEU A 35 3.53 -3.54 5.83
C LEU A 35 2.58 -2.49 6.40
N ALA A 36 1.63 -2.02 5.59
CA ALA A 36 0.57 -1.15 6.08
C ALA A 36 -0.25 -1.81 7.21
N ASP A 37 -0.47 -3.14 7.15
CA ASP A 37 -1.12 -3.88 8.23
C ASP A 37 -0.21 -4.06 9.44
N ILE A 38 1.09 -4.32 9.25
CA ILE A 38 2.07 -4.40 10.34
C ILE A 38 2.12 -3.06 11.10
N VAL A 39 2.38 -1.96 10.38
CA VAL A 39 2.46 -0.62 10.96
C VAL A 39 1.11 -0.24 11.58
N GLY A 40 -0.01 -0.55 10.93
CA GLY A 40 -1.34 -0.21 11.44
C GLY A 40 -1.80 -1.03 12.65
N SER A 41 -1.21 -2.21 12.89
CA SER A 41 -1.54 -3.09 14.02
C SER A 41 -0.61 -2.91 15.22
N PHE A 42 0.59 -2.37 15.01
CA PHE A 42 1.50 -1.99 16.06
C PHE A 42 1.31 -0.51 16.43
N ASN A 43 1.33 -0.20 17.72
CA ASN A 43 1.25 1.17 18.21
C ASN A 43 0.04 1.97 17.69
N THR A 44 -1.13 1.35 17.64
CA THR A 44 -2.35 1.86 16.98
C THR A 44 -2.72 3.27 17.43
N ASN A 45 -2.63 3.56 18.74
CA ASN A 45 -2.98 4.87 19.28
C ASN A 45 -2.00 5.96 18.83
N THR A 46 -0.70 5.67 18.83
CA THR A 46 0.33 6.58 18.33
C THR A 46 0.18 6.79 16.83
N ASN A 47 -0.07 5.72 16.07
CA ASN A 47 -0.28 5.83 14.63
C ASN A 47 -1.52 6.67 14.28
N LEU A 48 -2.61 6.53 15.03
CA LEU A 48 -3.78 7.39 14.89
C LEU A 48 -3.46 8.85 15.24
N TRP A 49 -2.70 9.06 16.31
CA TRP A 49 -2.26 10.39 16.73
C TRP A 49 -1.37 11.06 15.68
N VAL A 50 -0.33 10.38 15.20
CA VAL A 50 0.59 10.89 14.16
C VAL A 50 -0.18 11.16 12.87
N LYS A 51 -1.07 10.25 12.47
CA LYS A 51 -1.93 10.46 11.29
C LYS A 51 -2.78 11.71 11.41
N THR A 52 -3.34 11.99 12.59
CA THR A 52 -4.27 13.10 12.83
C THR A 52 -3.56 14.43 13.05
N TYR A 53 -2.49 14.43 13.84
CA TYR A 53 -1.83 15.64 14.31
C TYR A 53 -0.55 16.00 13.56
N VAL A 54 0.09 15.05 12.87
CA VAL A 54 1.29 15.34 12.06
C VAL A 54 0.93 15.23 10.59
N PHE A 55 0.60 14.04 10.11
CA PHE A 55 0.40 13.77 8.69
C PHE A 55 -0.69 14.64 8.05
N LYS A 56 -1.90 14.66 8.63
CA LYS A 56 -3.01 15.49 8.09
C LYS A 56 -2.73 16.99 8.21
N ARG A 57 -1.99 17.43 9.23
CA ARG A 57 -1.63 18.84 9.37
C ARG A 57 -0.61 19.29 8.35
N LEU A 58 0.20 18.37 7.83
CA LEU A 58 1.14 18.61 6.73
C LEU A 58 0.49 18.57 5.34
N ALA A 59 -0.85 18.51 5.25
CA ALA A 59 -1.56 18.52 3.96
C ALA A 59 -1.31 19.81 3.16
N PHE A 60 -0.93 20.92 3.81
CA PHE A 60 -0.58 22.18 3.13
C PHE A 60 0.63 22.06 2.20
N LEU A 61 1.48 21.03 2.35
CA LEU A 61 2.63 20.79 1.46
C LEU A 61 2.20 20.33 0.07
N GLY A 62 0.95 19.89 -0.12
CA GLY A 62 0.44 19.42 -1.41
C GLY A 62 1.03 18.10 -1.91
N ASN A 63 1.95 17.46 -1.16
CA ASN A 63 2.57 16.19 -1.52
C ASN A 63 2.46 15.16 -0.39
N LYS A 64 1.73 14.08 -0.67
CA LYS A 64 1.50 12.98 0.26
C LYS A 64 2.80 12.29 0.72
N GLU A 65 3.77 12.15 -0.18
CA GLU A 65 5.04 11.48 0.14
C GLU A 65 5.87 12.33 1.11
N LEU A 66 5.87 13.66 0.93
CA LEU A 66 6.53 14.57 1.88
C LEU A 66 5.86 14.54 3.26
N SER A 67 4.53 14.54 3.32
CA SER A 67 3.81 14.39 4.59
C SER A 67 4.15 13.06 5.28
N SER A 68 4.36 11.98 4.51
CA SER A 68 4.77 10.67 5.04
C SER A 68 6.18 10.70 5.60
N ILE A 69 7.16 11.21 4.83
CA ILE A 69 8.57 11.33 5.24
C ILE A 69 8.69 12.13 6.54
N ILE A 70 8.02 13.28 6.62
CA ILE A 70 8.07 14.14 7.82
C ILE A 70 7.39 13.45 9.01
N SER A 71 6.33 12.67 8.78
CA SER A 71 5.66 11.91 9.86
C SER A 71 6.56 10.81 10.42
N LEU A 72 7.27 10.08 9.55
CA LEU A 72 8.24 9.06 9.95
C LEU A 72 9.47 9.68 10.61
N LEU A 73 9.94 10.84 10.12
CA LEU A 73 11.01 11.59 10.76
C LEU A 73 10.61 12.07 12.15
N PHE A 74 9.38 12.54 12.32
CA PHE A 74 8.83 12.89 13.63
C PHE A 74 8.79 11.67 14.56
N LEU A 75 8.37 10.50 14.06
CA LEU A 75 8.40 9.26 14.84
C LEU A 75 9.83 8.89 15.27
N ALA A 76 10.81 8.99 14.37
CA ALA A 76 12.22 8.79 14.69
C ALA A 76 12.69 9.71 15.83
N LEU A 77 12.39 11.01 15.70
CA LEU A 77 12.70 12.02 16.72
C LEU A 77 12.00 11.75 18.05
N TRP A 78 10.74 11.30 18.01
CA TRP A 78 9.95 10.96 19.19
C TRP A 78 10.57 9.79 19.96
N HIS A 79 11.16 8.81 19.26
CA HIS A 79 11.90 7.72 19.88
C HIS A 79 13.28 8.16 20.41
N GLY A 80 13.93 9.12 19.77
CA GLY A 80 15.13 9.79 20.29
C GLY A 80 16.09 10.26 19.20
N VAL A 81 17.28 10.70 19.62
CA VAL A 81 18.32 11.23 18.72
C VAL A 81 19.37 10.20 18.28
N TYR A 82 19.17 8.93 18.62
CA TYR A 82 20.09 7.85 18.22
C TYR A 82 19.93 7.50 16.73
N PHE A 83 21.06 7.23 16.09
CA PHE A 83 21.13 6.94 14.65
C PHE A 83 20.23 5.77 14.23
N GLY A 84 20.13 4.73 15.06
CA GLY A 84 19.33 3.54 14.79
C GLY A 84 17.84 3.82 14.56
N TYR A 85 17.27 4.84 15.19
CA TYR A 85 15.86 5.20 14.96
C TYR A 85 15.68 5.75 13.55
N TYR A 86 16.48 6.74 13.15
CA TYR A 86 16.43 7.29 11.80
C TYR A 86 16.67 6.22 10.73
N PHE A 87 17.58 5.28 11.01
CA PHE A 87 17.88 4.17 10.11
C PHE A 87 16.67 3.23 9.95
N CYS A 88 16.02 2.84 11.05
CA CYS A 88 14.82 2.00 11.05
C CYS A 88 13.66 2.65 10.30
N PHE A 89 13.33 3.90 10.63
CA PHE A 89 12.21 4.61 9.99
C PHE A 89 12.48 4.94 8.52
N SER A 90 13.75 5.09 8.13
CA SER A 90 14.12 5.21 6.71
C SER A 90 13.87 3.91 5.95
N LEU A 91 14.23 2.76 6.54
CA LEU A 91 13.92 1.44 5.98
C LEU A 91 12.41 1.25 5.85
N GLU A 92 11.64 1.56 6.90
CA GLU A 92 10.17 1.50 6.87
C GLU A 92 9.59 2.32 5.71
N PHE A 93 10.09 3.54 5.48
CA PHE A 93 9.65 4.36 4.36
C PHE A 93 9.89 3.67 3.00
N PHE A 94 11.10 3.14 2.78
CA PHE A 94 11.43 2.48 1.52
C PHE A 94 10.64 1.18 1.32
N ASP A 95 10.50 0.38 2.37
CA ASP A 95 9.77 -0.89 2.33
C ASP A 95 8.29 -0.66 1.98
N VAL A 96 7.64 0.28 2.66
CA VAL A 96 6.24 0.65 2.38
C VAL A 96 6.08 1.21 0.96
N GLU A 97 7.03 2.02 0.50
CA GLU A 97 6.97 2.59 -0.85
C GLU A 97 7.15 1.53 -1.95
N ILE A 98 8.06 0.57 -1.74
CA ILE A 98 8.24 -0.58 -2.64
C ILE A 98 6.99 -1.43 -2.67
N GLU A 99 6.48 -1.81 -1.49
CA GLU A 99 5.27 -2.59 -1.39
C GLU A 99 4.12 -1.93 -2.16
N ARG A 100 3.94 -0.62 -1.99
CA ARG A 100 2.90 0.15 -2.69
C ARG A 100 3.07 0.11 -4.21
N ARG A 101 4.30 0.25 -4.72
CA ARG A 101 4.59 0.22 -6.16
C ARG A 101 4.38 -1.17 -6.74
N TRP A 102 4.94 -2.18 -6.08
CA TRP A 102 4.86 -3.57 -6.51
C TRP A 102 3.44 -4.13 -6.42
N SER A 103 2.70 -3.83 -5.36
CA SER A 103 1.29 -4.21 -5.22
C SER A 103 0.44 -3.71 -6.39
N LYS A 104 0.65 -2.46 -6.83
CA LYS A 104 -0.03 -1.91 -8.01
C LYS A 104 0.41 -2.59 -9.30
N ARG A 105 1.68 -2.95 -9.41
CA ARG A 105 2.23 -3.61 -10.60
C ARG A 105 1.68 -5.04 -10.75
N VAL A 106 1.54 -5.77 -9.64
CA VAL A 106 1.00 -7.14 -9.64
C VAL A 106 -0.52 -7.19 -9.46
N GLU A 107 -1.20 -6.04 -9.36
CA GLU A 107 -2.64 -5.95 -9.09
C GLU A 107 -3.47 -6.75 -10.10
N SER A 108 -3.10 -6.71 -11.38
CA SER A 108 -3.79 -7.46 -12.45
C SER A 108 -3.80 -8.97 -12.24
N TYR A 109 -2.73 -9.52 -11.63
CA TYR A 109 -2.59 -10.95 -11.36
C TYR A 109 -3.16 -11.35 -10.00
N THR A 110 -3.06 -10.46 -9.02
CA THR A 110 -3.47 -10.73 -7.64
C THR A 110 -4.96 -10.51 -7.42
N LYS A 111 -5.56 -9.47 -8.01
CA LYS A 111 -6.98 -9.13 -7.85
C LYS A 111 -7.94 -10.27 -8.21
N PRO A 112 -7.74 -11.03 -9.32
CA PRO A 112 -8.58 -12.18 -9.62
C PRO A 112 -8.60 -13.27 -8.53
N LEU A 113 -7.54 -13.39 -7.73
CA LEU A 113 -7.45 -14.38 -6.65
C LEU A 113 -8.42 -14.09 -5.49
N TYR A 114 -8.86 -12.84 -5.36
CA TYR A 114 -9.70 -12.36 -4.25
C TYR A 114 -11.14 -12.04 -4.66
N LEU A 115 -11.52 -12.28 -5.91
CA LEU A 115 -12.89 -12.05 -6.39
C LEU A 115 -13.89 -13.04 -5.77
N PRO A 116 -15.10 -12.61 -5.36
CA PRO A 116 -16.10 -13.49 -4.76
C PRO A 116 -16.49 -14.67 -5.66
N GLN A 117 -16.57 -14.45 -6.98
CA GLN A 117 -16.89 -15.51 -7.95
C GLN A 117 -15.88 -16.66 -7.97
N ASN A 118 -14.64 -16.39 -7.58
CA ASN A 118 -13.53 -17.34 -7.63
C ASN A 118 -13.31 -18.07 -6.30
N LYS A 119 -14.12 -17.77 -5.27
CA LYS A 119 -13.96 -18.28 -3.90
C LYS A 119 -13.97 -19.81 -3.82
N HIS A 120 -14.75 -20.47 -4.67
CA HIS A 120 -14.94 -21.92 -4.64
C HIS A 120 -13.99 -22.71 -5.55
N ASN A 121 -13.19 -22.03 -6.39
CA ASN A 121 -12.25 -22.73 -7.28
C ASN A 121 -11.01 -23.20 -6.50
N PRO A 122 -10.73 -24.52 -6.40
CA PRO A 122 -9.61 -25.04 -5.61
C PRO A 122 -8.23 -24.53 -6.06
N SER A 123 -8.02 -24.37 -7.36
CA SER A 123 -6.75 -23.88 -7.92
C SER A 123 -6.49 -22.42 -7.54
N ILE A 124 -7.52 -21.57 -7.62
CA ILE A 124 -7.41 -20.15 -7.26
C ILE A 124 -7.18 -20.00 -5.75
N GLN A 125 -7.82 -20.84 -4.92
CA GLN A 125 -7.57 -20.85 -3.49
C GLN A 125 -6.14 -21.22 -3.14
N PHE A 126 -5.55 -22.21 -3.83
CA PHE A 126 -4.14 -22.56 -3.66
C PHE A 126 -3.22 -21.36 -3.95
N TRP A 127 -3.38 -20.72 -5.11
CA TRP A 127 -2.59 -19.53 -5.47
C TRP A 127 -2.79 -18.36 -4.52
N ARG A 128 -4.01 -18.15 -4.01
CA ARG A 128 -4.30 -17.15 -2.97
C ARG A 128 -3.52 -17.43 -1.68
N ARG A 129 -3.46 -18.70 -1.25
CA ARG A 129 -2.70 -19.09 -0.05
C ARG A 129 -1.20 -18.88 -0.23
N ILE A 130 -0.67 -19.23 -1.40
CA ILE A 130 0.74 -18.96 -1.74
C ILE A 130 1.02 -17.46 -1.72
N HIS A 131 0.16 -16.65 -2.34
CA HIS A 131 0.31 -15.20 -2.32
C HIS A 131 0.29 -14.63 -0.88
N GLN A 132 -0.62 -15.10 -0.03
CA GLN A 132 -0.68 -14.72 1.38
C GLN A 132 0.56 -15.16 2.17
N LEU A 133 1.05 -16.39 1.95
CA LEU A 133 2.24 -16.90 2.62
C LEU A 133 3.50 -16.12 2.23
N VAL A 134 3.67 -15.84 0.94
CA VAL A 134 4.79 -15.04 0.43
C VAL A 134 4.73 -13.61 0.96
N GLY A 135 3.54 -13.00 0.96
CA GLY A 135 3.33 -11.67 1.54
C GLY A 135 3.68 -11.64 3.01
N TRP A 136 3.10 -12.55 3.80
CA TRP A 136 3.38 -12.66 5.24
C TRP A 136 4.87 -12.85 5.53
N LEU A 137 5.52 -13.82 4.88
CA LEU A 137 6.94 -14.10 5.09
C LEU A 137 7.80 -12.89 4.70
N GLY A 138 7.51 -12.27 3.55
CA GLY A 138 8.23 -11.10 3.07
C GLY A 138 8.13 -9.92 4.04
N GLN A 139 6.91 -9.57 4.48
CA GLN A 139 6.72 -8.43 5.39
C GLN A 139 7.27 -8.71 6.79
N THR A 140 7.15 -9.95 7.26
CA THR A 140 7.75 -10.37 8.54
C THR A 140 9.26 -10.24 8.51
N CYS A 141 9.92 -10.73 7.45
CA CYS A 141 11.36 -10.58 7.27
C CYS A 141 11.79 -9.11 7.18
N ALA A 142 11.06 -8.28 6.42
CA ALA A 142 11.33 -6.85 6.29
C ALA A 142 11.25 -6.14 7.66
N LEU A 143 10.18 -6.38 8.42
CA LEU A 143 10.01 -5.83 9.76
C LEU A 143 11.17 -6.22 10.68
N HIS A 144 11.47 -7.52 10.80
CA HIS A 144 12.52 -8.00 11.69
C HIS A 144 13.89 -7.44 11.30
N TYR A 145 14.17 -7.35 10.00
CA TYR A 145 15.39 -6.76 9.47
C TYR A 145 15.51 -5.27 9.82
N ALA A 146 14.44 -4.49 9.72
CA ALA A 146 14.44 -3.08 10.08
C ALA A 146 14.62 -2.86 11.60
N VAL A 147 13.92 -3.65 12.42
CA VAL A 147 13.94 -3.56 13.89
C VAL A 147 15.34 -3.81 14.49
N VAL A 148 16.21 -4.57 13.82
CA VAL A 148 17.61 -4.73 14.27
C VAL A 148 18.29 -3.37 14.48
N SER A 149 18.12 -2.43 13.54
CA SER A 149 18.70 -1.10 13.67
C SER A 149 18.09 -0.28 14.82
N PHE A 150 16.79 -0.46 15.06
CA PHE A 150 16.06 0.17 16.15
C PHE A 150 16.59 -0.28 17.52
N VAL A 151 16.85 -1.57 17.69
CA VAL A 151 17.34 -2.15 18.95
C VAL A 151 18.81 -1.78 19.22
N LEU A 152 19.66 -1.80 18.19
CA LEU A 152 21.09 -1.55 18.35
C LEU A 152 21.44 -0.08 18.63
N MET A 153 20.61 0.87 18.16
CA MET A 153 20.69 2.32 18.36
C MET A 153 21.95 3.03 17.82
N LYS A 154 23.16 2.47 18.00
CA LYS A 154 24.45 3.06 17.60
C LYS A 154 24.95 2.49 16.27
N TRP A 155 25.50 3.37 15.44
CA TRP A 155 26.03 3.04 14.11
C TRP A 155 27.10 1.95 14.11
N GLU A 156 27.95 1.90 15.13
CA GLU A 156 29.03 0.90 15.25
C GLU A 156 28.49 -0.52 15.29
N TYR A 157 27.48 -0.78 16.12
CA TYR A 157 26.85 -2.09 16.23
C TYR A 157 25.99 -2.41 15.01
N ILE A 158 25.26 -1.42 14.49
CA ILE A 158 24.46 -1.56 13.27
C ILE A 158 25.34 -2.08 12.14
N ARG A 159 26.45 -1.41 11.83
CA ARG A 159 27.33 -1.85 10.74
C ARG A 159 27.85 -3.27 10.90
N ILE A 160 28.20 -3.70 12.11
CA ILE A 160 28.71 -5.06 12.35
C ILE A 160 27.64 -6.10 11.98
N VAL A 161 26.39 -5.90 12.42
CA VAL A 161 25.30 -6.85 12.15
C VAL A 161 24.84 -6.79 10.70
N TYR A 162 24.72 -5.60 10.10
CA TYR A 162 24.33 -5.50 8.69
C TYR A 162 25.42 -6.02 7.73
N ASN A 163 26.70 -5.89 8.09
CA ASN A 163 27.79 -6.52 7.35
C ASN A 163 27.76 -8.05 7.44
N SER A 164 27.44 -8.64 8.60
CA SER A 164 27.40 -10.11 8.74
C SER A 164 26.30 -10.76 7.91
N VAL A 165 25.23 -10.02 7.58
CA VAL A 165 24.16 -10.45 6.67
C VAL A 165 24.30 -9.85 5.26
N HIS A 166 25.48 -9.32 4.92
CA HIS A 166 25.81 -8.75 3.61
C HIS A 166 24.78 -7.73 3.08
N TRP A 167 24.14 -6.96 3.97
CA TRP A 167 23.15 -5.94 3.59
C TRP A 167 21.98 -6.48 2.75
N ILE A 168 21.64 -7.77 2.88
CA ILE A 168 20.69 -8.46 1.99
C ILE A 168 19.33 -7.76 1.87
N GLY A 169 18.74 -7.29 2.98
CA GLY A 169 17.47 -6.58 2.95
C GLY A 169 17.54 -5.28 2.16
N HIS A 170 18.61 -4.49 2.34
CA HIS A 170 18.84 -3.28 1.55
C HIS A 170 19.01 -3.60 0.06
N ILE A 171 19.79 -4.64 -0.25
CA ILE A 171 20.00 -5.07 -1.64
C ILE A 171 18.66 -5.43 -2.29
N ILE A 172 17.81 -6.20 -1.61
CA ILE A 172 16.47 -6.56 -2.12
C ILE A 172 15.64 -5.31 -2.37
N VAL A 173 15.54 -4.42 -1.38
CA VAL A 173 14.77 -3.17 -1.43
C VAL A 173 15.21 -2.29 -2.61
N PHE A 174 16.50 -1.97 -2.69
CA PHE A 174 17.02 -1.12 -3.76
C PHE A 174 16.98 -1.80 -5.14
N SER A 175 17.15 -3.13 -5.21
CA SER A 175 17.00 -3.86 -6.47
C SER A 175 15.55 -3.82 -6.97
N LEU A 176 14.57 -3.97 -6.07
CA LEU A 176 13.15 -3.87 -6.41
C LEU A 176 12.74 -2.44 -6.81
N LEU A 177 13.32 -1.42 -6.19
CA LEU A 177 13.14 -0.02 -6.61
C LEU A 177 13.73 0.26 -8.00
N LEU A 178 14.96 -0.22 -8.22
CA LEU A 178 15.64 -0.07 -9.52
C LEU A 178 14.86 -0.79 -10.62
N LEU A 179 14.40 -2.02 -10.34
CA LEU A 179 13.61 -2.79 -11.27
C LEU A 179 12.26 -2.11 -11.60
N ASP A 180 11.59 -1.51 -10.60
CA ASP A 180 10.37 -0.74 -10.85
C ASP A 180 10.62 0.51 -11.72
N PHE A 181 11.79 1.15 -11.58
CA PHE A 181 12.20 2.29 -12.40
C PHE A 181 12.49 1.89 -13.85
N ILE A 182 13.12 0.73 -14.07
CA ILE A 182 13.48 0.21 -15.41
C ILE A 182 12.24 -0.34 -16.13
N LEU A 183 11.37 -1.06 -15.42
CA LEU A 183 10.23 -1.72 -16.05
C LEU A 183 9.19 -0.70 -16.52
N PRO A 184 8.65 -0.85 -17.74
CA PRO A 184 7.63 0.05 -18.26
C PRO A 184 6.45 0.13 -17.31
N LYS A 185 5.98 1.34 -17.05
CA LYS A 185 4.78 1.56 -16.24
C LYS A 185 3.60 0.98 -16.99
N HIS A 186 2.83 0.11 -16.33
CA HIS A 186 1.59 -0.41 -16.89
C HIS A 186 0.66 0.78 -17.17
N LYS A 187 0.28 0.98 -18.45
CA LYS A 187 -0.71 2.01 -18.82
C LYS A 187 -2.02 1.67 -18.14
N LYS A 188 -2.59 2.60 -17.37
CA LYS A 188 -3.94 2.46 -16.82
C LYS A 188 -4.90 2.13 -17.96
N THR A 189 -5.65 1.03 -17.84
CA THR A 189 -6.71 0.61 -18.76
C THR A 189 -7.74 1.73 -19.03
N SER A 190 -7.81 2.75 -18.16
CA SER A 190 -8.58 3.99 -18.38
C SER A 190 -8.20 4.72 -19.68
N GLU A 191 -6.93 4.74 -20.10
CA GLU A 191 -6.53 5.35 -21.37
C GLU A 191 -6.93 4.50 -22.57
N VAL A 192 -6.89 3.18 -22.45
CA VAL A 192 -7.29 2.25 -23.52
C VAL A 192 -8.80 2.34 -23.78
N ASN A 193 -9.62 2.37 -22.72
CA ASN A 193 -11.06 2.60 -22.86
C ASN A 193 -11.36 3.99 -23.41
N SER A 194 -10.65 5.03 -22.98
CA SER A 194 -10.86 6.39 -23.55
C SER A 194 -10.48 6.48 -25.03
N LYS A 195 -9.45 5.73 -25.48
CA LYS A 195 -9.02 5.68 -26.88
C LYS A 195 -9.91 4.79 -27.75
N MET A 196 -10.44 3.69 -27.22
CA MET A 196 -11.45 2.87 -27.89
C MET A 196 -12.77 3.64 -28.03
N ILE A 197 -13.26 4.27 -26.96
CA ILE A 197 -14.47 5.10 -27.00
C ILE A 197 -14.31 6.30 -27.96
N ASN A 198 -13.15 6.97 -27.98
CA ASN A 198 -12.86 8.03 -28.96
C ASN A 198 -12.62 7.51 -30.39
N GLY A 199 -12.18 6.27 -30.55
CA GLY A 199 -12.00 5.63 -31.85
C GLY A 199 -13.34 5.26 -32.48
N ASP A 200 -14.21 4.61 -31.71
CA ASP A 200 -15.55 4.20 -32.14
C ASP A 200 -16.45 5.40 -32.41
N SER A 201 -16.39 6.44 -31.57
CA SER A 201 -17.15 7.67 -31.80
C SER A 201 -16.70 8.46 -33.03
N LYS A 202 -15.43 8.36 -33.45
CA LYS A 202 -14.97 8.94 -34.72
C LYS A 202 -15.43 8.16 -35.95
N MET A 203 -15.51 6.83 -35.87
CA MET A 203 -16.05 5.99 -36.97
C MET A 203 -17.55 6.23 -37.16
N VAL A 204 -18.33 6.23 -36.07
CA VAL A 204 -19.78 6.52 -36.11
C VAL A 204 -20.09 7.90 -36.68
N ASN A 205 -19.25 8.91 -36.39
CA ASN A 205 -19.44 10.26 -36.94
C ASN A 205 -18.98 10.37 -38.41
N GLY A 206 -18.06 9.52 -38.86
CA GLY A 206 -17.66 9.40 -40.26
C GLY A 206 -18.77 8.81 -41.13
N ASP A 207 -19.43 7.76 -40.64
CA ASP A 207 -20.51 7.07 -41.35
C ASP A 207 -21.79 7.92 -41.43
N ASN A 208 -22.15 8.63 -40.35
CA ASN A 208 -23.28 9.56 -40.35
C ASN A 208 -23.09 10.75 -41.32
N LYS A 209 -21.85 11.10 -41.65
CA LYS A 209 -21.55 12.17 -42.60
C LYS A 209 -21.73 11.73 -44.06
N MET A 210 -21.56 10.43 -44.35
CA MET A 210 -21.89 9.88 -45.67
C MET A 210 -23.40 9.73 -45.87
N ILE A 211 -24.15 9.32 -44.84
CA ILE A 211 -25.61 9.10 -44.94
C ILE A 211 -26.39 10.42 -45.06
N ASN A 212 -25.94 11.51 -44.43
CA ASN A 212 -26.62 12.81 -44.53
C ASN A 212 -26.27 13.63 -45.80
N GLY A 213 -25.35 13.13 -46.65
CA GLY A 213 -24.99 13.79 -47.91
C GLY A 213 -26.02 13.61 -49.03
N ASP A 214 -26.78 12.51 -49.03
CA ASP A 214 -27.58 12.10 -50.20
C ASP A 214 -29.08 12.45 -50.14
N ILE A 215 -29.60 12.93 -49.00
CA ILE A 215 -31.06 13.10 -48.81
C ILE A 215 -31.58 14.48 -49.25
N ARG A 216 -30.72 15.46 -49.55
CA ARG A 216 -31.16 16.86 -49.76
C ARG A 216 -31.59 17.28 -51.18
N ASN A 217 -31.65 16.39 -52.18
CA ASN A 217 -31.83 16.82 -53.58
C ASN A 217 -33.02 16.25 -54.38
N SER A 218 -34.05 15.65 -53.75
CA SER A 218 -35.17 15.04 -54.51
C SER A 218 -36.59 15.52 -54.15
N SER A 219 -36.79 16.74 -53.68
CA SER A 219 -38.15 17.28 -53.50
C SER A 219 -38.24 18.77 -53.73
N LYS A 220 -38.29 19.17 -55.01
CA LYS A 220 -38.88 20.44 -55.48
C LYS A 220 -39.15 20.35 -56.98
N LYS A 221 -40.35 19.87 -57.36
CA LYS A 221 -41.03 20.17 -58.63
C LYS A 221 -42.41 19.51 -58.65
N ILE A 222 -43.41 20.13 -58.02
CA ILE A 222 -44.82 20.00 -58.43
C ILE A 222 -45.51 21.34 -58.14
N ASN A 223 -46.14 21.87 -59.19
CA ASN A 223 -46.97 23.07 -59.33
C ASN A 223 -46.27 24.43 -59.36
#